data_AF-A0A418YAQ5-F1
#
_entry.id   AF-A0A418YAQ5-F1
#
_cell.length_a   1.000
_cell.length_b   1.000
_cell.length_c   1.000
_cell.angle_alpha   90.00
_cell.angle_beta   90.00
_cell.angle_gamma   90.00
#
_symmetry.space_group_name_H-M   'P 1'
#
loop_
_entity.id
_entity.type
_entity.pdbx_description
1 polymer ?
#
loop_
_entity_poly.entity_id
_entity_poly.type
_entity_poly.pdbx_seq_one_letter_code
_entity_poly.pdbx_strand_id
1 'polypeptide(L)'
;MPQSHFFSPVCFMVKQVFHLKGSLMKRAIHGITLLLSCIFMFHAQAVEVKDVDGNILPYYENNTFTGDLDEIKERKVIRALVTYSRTDFFIHHGHFKGMQFELLKRYEDSLNKGVKKEVDKIRIKYVPVRFDQLIPSLEEGHGDIAAAFLSITPHRQRRVAFATSLATSVDEILVTDKTIDSVTGFHDLSGLDITVLKGSSYIEHLNTINRILTKQGRLPINVIEADKNLLSEDILEMVNAGIVKATLIDDYKAELWAQVFDNIVVHKDMPISINNYVGWAVRQNNPQLQQSLTEFVEKQAKQGTLVGNSLFKTYYENTQWIKAADVQGQKDKLAKLAPIFQKYADKYDYDPIALAAQGYQESTLNNNAVSHRGAVGIMQIMPSTAKEMGMQNFRQLEANIATAAKYVAWLKRHFVNDPGIKEGEDLPLIWAAYNAGPGNFAKMQKRAEKMGLDKNVWFGNMEIAAGMQTGRETVQYVANVYKYYLAYTLSQQIEQQKADAIATKQPEDS
;
A
#
# COMPACT_ATOMS: atom_id res chain seq x y z
N MET A 1 -4.47 -79.61 67.82
CA MET A 1 -5.19 -78.47 68.41
C MET A 1 -4.41 -77.20 68.10
N PRO A 2 -5.06 -76.05 67.87
CA PRO A 2 -6.36 -75.80 67.21
C PRO A 2 -6.13 -75.43 65.70
N GLN A 3 -6.99 -75.72 64.70
CA GLN A 3 -8.43 -75.40 64.48
C GLN A 3 -8.69 -73.89 64.29
N SER A 4 -9.55 -73.38 63.39
CA SER A 4 -10.61 -73.94 62.47
C SER A 4 -11.14 -72.80 61.55
N HIS A 5 -11.91 -72.90 60.46
CA HIS A 5 -12.38 -73.86 59.42
C HIS A 5 -13.14 -73.00 58.32
N PHE A 6 -13.92 -73.40 57.28
CA PHE A 6 -14.44 -74.67 56.71
C PHE A 6 -14.81 -74.51 55.19
N PHE A 7 -14.09 -75.16 54.26
CA PHE A 7 -14.51 -75.64 52.90
C PHE A 7 -14.98 -74.70 51.74
N SER A 8 -15.13 -75.33 50.57
CA SER A 8 -15.53 -74.83 49.23
C SER A 8 -16.63 -75.73 48.61
N PRO A 9 -17.36 -75.24 47.60
CA PRO A 9 -17.68 -76.06 46.41
C PRO A 9 -17.51 -75.29 45.06
N VAL A 10 -17.72 -75.84 43.85
CA VAL A 10 -17.25 -77.08 43.16
C VAL A 10 -17.97 -77.20 41.79
N CYS A 11 -17.23 -77.38 40.68
CA CYS A 11 -17.68 -77.91 39.36
C CYS A 11 -18.79 -77.16 38.55
N PHE A 12 -19.16 -77.51 37.29
CA PHE A 12 -18.69 -78.52 36.31
C PHE A 12 -18.64 -77.90 34.86
N MET A 13 -18.48 -78.73 33.81
CA MET A 13 -18.04 -78.43 32.43
C MET A 13 -19.08 -78.74 31.30
N VAL A 14 -18.91 -78.12 30.11
CA VAL A 14 -19.13 -78.66 28.72
C VAL A 14 -20.53 -78.62 27.99
N LYS A 15 -20.48 -78.38 26.64
CA LYS A 15 -21.50 -78.54 25.53
C LYS A 15 -22.65 -77.49 25.43
N GLN A 16 -23.02 -76.87 24.28
CA GLN A 16 -23.45 -77.26 22.89
C GLN A 16 -24.98 -77.58 22.77
N VAL A 17 -25.78 -77.16 21.75
CA VAL A 17 -25.54 -76.41 20.48
C VAL A 17 -26.85 -75.84 19.82
N PHE A 18 -26.76 -74.79 18.96
CA PHE A 18 -27.83 -74.18 18.08
C PHE A 18 -29.07 -73.57 18.83
N HIS A 19 -29.97 -72.70 18.31
CA HIS A 19 -30.60 -72.56 16.98
C HIS A 19 -31.15 -71.12 16.63
N LEU A 20 -31.92 -71.01 15.53
CA LEU A 20 -32.37 -69.82 14.77
C LEU A 20 -33.24 -68.68 15.43
N LYS A 21 -33.02 -67.46 14.90
CA LYS A 21 -33.96 -66.36 14.49
C LYS A 21 -35.32 -66.15 15.19
N GLY A 22 -35.66 -64.89 15.56
CA GLY A 22 -37.05 -64.56 15.91
C GLY A 22 -37.51 -63.12 16.24
N SER A 23 -37.11 -62.06 15.51
CA SER A 23 -37.88 -60.76 15.42
C SER A 23 -38.04 -59.90 16.72
N LEU A 24 -38.52 -58.64 16.75
CA LEU A 24 -39.01 -57.70 15.70
C LEU A 24 -38.86 -56.22 16.18
N MET A 25 -38.42 -55.32 15.28
CA MET A 25 -38.57 -53.83 15.31
C MET A 25 -37.97 -52.91 16.42
N LYS A 26 -37.29 -51.85 15.92
CA LYS A 26 -37.31 -50.45 16.41
C LYS A 26 -36.68 -50.09 17.78
N ARG A 27 -35.36 -49.81 17.79
CA ARG A 27 -34.77 -48.45 18.03
C ARG A 27 -33.23 -48.48 18.19
N ALA A 28 -32.50 -48.67 17.08
CA ALA A 28 -31.10 -48.24 16.89
C ALA A 28 -30.70 -48.54 15.43
N ILE A 29 -30.50 -47.53 14.58
CA ILE A 29 -30.08 -47.70 13.19
C ILE A 29 -29.10 -46.58 12.82
N HIS A 30 -28.14 -46.87 11.93
CA HIS A 30 -27.17 -45.93 11.34
C HIS A 30 -26.07 -45.41 12.27
N GLY A 31 -25.24 -46.34 12.76
CA GLY A 31 -23.87 -46.07 13.19
C GLY A 31 -22.94 -47.19 12.71
N ILE A 32 -21.69 -46.85 12.37
CA ILE A 32 -20.59 -47.80 12.09
C ILE A 32 -20.77 -48.67 10.82
N THR A 33 -21.02 -48.06 9.65
CA THR A 33 -20.62 -48.64 8.34
C THR A 33 -20.23 -47.56 7.32
N LEU A 34 -19.54 -46.50 7.76
CA LEU A 34 -19.10 -45.40 6.88
C LEU A 34 -17.83 -44.71 7.40
N LEU A 35 -16.74 -45.48 7.54
CA LEU A 35 -15.47 -45.01 8.11
C LEU A 35 -14.24 -45.69 7.48
N LEU A 36 -14.32 -46.01 6.19
CA LEU A 36 -13.27 -46.72 5.43
C LEU A 36 -13.08 -46.19 3.98
N SER A 37 -13.58 -44.99 3.68
CA SER A 37 -13.67 -44.48 2.30
C SER A 37 -13.43 -42.97 2.19
N CYS A 38 -12.46 -42.42 2.93
CA CYS A 38 -12.06 -41.01 2.82
C CYS A 38 -10.58 -40.72 3.16
N ILE A 39 -9.66 -41.63 2.85
CA ILE A 39 -8.24 -41.26 2.68
C ILE A 39 -8.09 -40.69 1.26
N PHE A 40 -8.66 -39.51 1.04
CA PHE A 40 -8.36 -38.76 -0.18
C PHE A 40 -6.92 -38.25 -0.09
N MET A 41 -6.15 -38.48 -1.15
CA MET A 41 -4.83 -37.89 -1.29
C MET A 41 -4.96 -36.37 -1.25
N PHE A 42 -4.40 -35.73 -0.23
CA PHE A 42 -3.99 -34.33 -0.34
C PHE A 42 -2.77 -34.24 -1.27
N HIS A 43 -3.00 -34.53 -2.56
CA HIS A 43 -2.28 -33.81 -3.59
C HIS A 43 -2.59 -32.34 -3.37
N ALA A 44 -1.59 -31.59 -2.90
CA ALA A 44 -1.61 -30.15 -3.02
C ALA A 44 -1.56 -29.83 -4.52
N GLN A 45 -2.73 -29.82 -5.16
CA GLN A 45 -2.90 -29.12 -6.43
C GLN A 45 -2.49 -27.69 -6.16
N ALA A 46 -1.33 -27.30 -6.69
CA ALA A 46 -1.03 -25.90 -6.87
C ALA A 46 -2.20 -25.33 -7.68
N VAL A 47 -2.95 -24.41 -7.08
CA VAL A 47 -3.95 -23.65 -7.82
C VAL A 47 -3.18 -22.89 -8.88
N GLU A 48 -3.30 -23.31 -10.13
CA GLU A 48 -2.72 -22.58 -11.25
C GLU A 48 -3.30 -21.16 -11.22
N VAL A 49 -2.45 -20.18 -10.90
CA VAL A 49 -2.82 -18.78 -10.80
C VAL A 49 -3.07 -18.27 -12.22
N LYS A 50 -4.29 -18.47 -12.72
CA LYS A 50 -4.70 -18.05 -14.05
C LYS A 50 -4.65 -16.53 -14.18
N ASP A 51 -3.68 -16.07 -14.97
CA ASP A 51 -3.67 -14.80 -15.70
C ASP A 51 -4.07 -13.56 -14.90
N VAL A 52 -3.49 -13.37 -13.71
CA VAL A 52 -3.44 -12.03 -13.10
C VAL A 52 -2.47 -11.13 -13.89
N ASP A 53 -1.35 -11.68 -14.35
CA ASP A 53 -0.31 -10.94 -15.09
C ASP A 53 -0.83 -10.30 -16.37
N GLY A 54 -1.64 -11.02 -17.14
CA GLY A 54 -2.25 -10.52 -18.37
C GLY A 54 -3.25 -9.38 -18.16
N ASN A 55 -3.53 -8.95 -16.92
CA ASN A 55 -4.38 -7.81 -16.59
C ASN A 55 -3.60 -6.56 -16.13
N ILE A 56 -2.28 -6.60 -16.09
CA ILE A 56 -1.43 -5.39 -16.10
C ILE A 56 -1.06 -5.08 -17.55
N LEU A 57 -0.94 -3.79 -17.87
CA LEU A 57 -0.15 -3.33 -18.99
C LEU A 57 0.92 -2.36 -18.46
N PRO A 58 2.17 -2.45 -18.97
CA PRO A 58 3.25 -1.57 -18.54
C PRO A 58 3.03 -0.16 -19.07
N TYR A 59 3.35 0.85 -18.26
CA TYR A 59 3.15 2.25 -18.64
C TYR A 59 3.98 2.67 -19.87
N TYR A 60 5.19 2.12 -20.01
CA TYR A 60 6.16 2.50 -21.04
C TYR A 60 5.99 1.79 -22.39
N GLU A 61 5.04 0.87 -22.54
CA GLU A 61 4.72 0.34 -23.86
C GLU A 61 4.13 1.46 -24.73
N ASN A 62 4.67 1.60 -25.96
CA ASN A 62 4.23 2.61 -26.93
C ASN A 62 2.91 2.21 -27.63
N ASN A 63 1.94 1.79 -26.82
CA ASN A 63 0.62 1.31 -27.18
C ASN A 63 -0.42 2.43 -26.98
N THR A 64 -0.14 3.63 -27.51
CA THR A 64 -1.03 4.78 -27.41
C THR A 64 -2.31 4.57 -28.24
N PHE A 65 -3.45 4.99 -27.70
CA PHE A 65 -4.76 4.84 -28.31
C PHE A 65 -5.73 5.86 -27.72
N THR A 66 -6.55 6.47 -28.57
CA THR A 66 -7.42 7.60 -28.21
C THR A 66 -8.89 7.43 -28.62
N GLY A 67 -9.25 6.34 -29.29
CA GLY A 67 -10.62 6.05 -29.74
C GLY A 67 -11.63 5.91 -28.59
N ASP A 68 -12.92 6.01 -28.92
CA ASP A 68 -14.03 5.99 -27.98
C ASP A 68 -14.58 4.56 -27.74
N LEU A 69 -15.72 4.45 -27.06
CA LEU A 69 -16.29 3.20 -26.58
C LEU A 69 -16.54 2.15 -27.67
N ASP A 70 -16.81 2.53 -28.91
CA ASP A 70 -17.06 1.56 -29.99
C ASP A 70 -15.75 0.94 -30.50
N GLU A 71 -14.73 1.74 -30.74
CA GLU A 71 -13.38 1.26 -31.07
C GLU A 71 -12.77 0.46 -29.90
N ILE A 72 -13.12 0.80 -28.66
CA ILE A 72 -12.81 0.04 -27.45
C ILE A 72 -13.53 -1.33 -27.42
N LYS A 73 -14.79 -1.42 -27.85
CA LYS A 73 -15.53 -2.70 -27.99
C LYS A 73 -14.85 -3.58 -29.05
N GLU A 74 -14.41 -3.01 -30.18
CA GLU A 74 -13.68 -3.74 -31.23
C GLU A 74 -12.34 -4.27 -30.73
N ARG A 75 -11.55 -3.42 -30.05
CA ARG A 75 -10.27 -3.81 -29.41
C ARG A 75 -10.46 -4.79 -28.24
N LYS A 76 -11.66 -4.86 -27.66
CA LYS A 76 -12.02 -5.68 -26.47
C LYS A 76 -11.15 -5.40 -25.24
N VAL A 77 -10.53 -4.22 -25.17
CA VAL A 77 -9.64 -3.81 -24.07
C VAL A 77 -9.95 -2.38 -23.66
N ILE A 78 -10.07 -2.18 -22.34
CA ILE A 78 -10.11 -0.87 -21.67
C ILE A 78 -8.87 -0.77 -20.80
N ARG A 79 -8.17 0.37 -20.83
CA ARG A 79 -7.01 0.62 -19.97
C ARG A 79 -7.38 1.59 -18.85
N ALA A 80 -7.32 1.14 -17.61
CA ALA A 80 -7.57 1.95 -16.43
C ALA A 80 -6.26 2.40 -15.81
N LEU A 81 -5.96 3.70 -15.89
CA LEU A 81 -4.87 4.35 -15.17
C LEU A 81 -5.24 4.38 -13.69
N VAL A 82 -4.41 3.77 -12.85
CA VAL A 82 -4.67 3.62 -11.41
C VAL A 82 -3.44 4.04 -10.61
N THR A 83 -3.65 4.62 -9.43
CA THR A 83 -2.57 4.88 -8.47
C THR A 83 -2.48 3.72 -7.49
N TYR A 84 -1.30 3.13 -7.35
CA TYR A 84 -1.06 2.09 -6.36
C TYR A 84 -1.03 2.72 -4.96
N SER A 85 -2.10 2.56 -4.19
CA SER A 85 -2.27 3.22 -2.89
C SER A 85 -2.46 2.23 -1.75
N ARG A 86 -2.87 2.70 -0.57
CA ARG A 86 -3.22 1.81 0.54
C ARG A 86 -4.72 1.52 0.52
N THR A 87 -5.55 2.49 0.15
CA THR A 87 -7.02 2.40 0.20
C THR A 87 -7.70 2.00 -1.12
N ASP A 88 -7.29 2.60 -2.24
CA ASP A 88 -8.11 2.67 -3.45
C ASP A 88 -7.83 1.54 -4.45
N PHE A 89 -6.56 1.25 -4.70
CA PHE A 89 -6.10 0.18 -5.60
C PHE A 89 -4.79 -0.42 -5.10
N PHE A 90 -4.79 -1.70 -4.74
CA PHE A 90 -3.64 -2.35 -4.10
C PHE A 90 -3.65 -3.89 -4.23
N ILE A 91 -2.49 -4.54 -4.23
CA ILE A 91 -2.39 -6.01 -4.33
C ILE A 91 -2.42 -6.65 -2.94
N HIS A 92 -3.11 -7.78 -2.78
CA HIS A 92 -3.15 -8.64 -1.59
C HIS A 92 -2.95 -10.10 -2.01
N HIS A 93 -1.91 -10.77 -1.49
CA HIS A 93 -1.61 -12.18 -1.81
C HIS A 93 -1.67 -12.53 -3.32
N GLY A 94 -1.15 -11.64 -4.19
CA GLY A 94 -1.17 -11.83 -5.65
C GLY A 94 -2.46 -11.43 -6.36
N HIS A 95 -3.45 -10.83 -5.67
CA HIS A 95 -4.72 -10.40 -6.23
C HIS A 95 -5.00 -8.92 -5.98
N PHE A 96 -5.59 -8.19 -6.94
CA PHE A 96 -6.01 -6.81 -6.71
C PHE A 96 -7.17 -6.69 -5.71
N LYS A 97 -7.18 -5.55 -4.99
CA LYS A 97 -8.16 -5.11 -4.00
C LYS A 97 -8.26 -3.58 -4.04
N GLY A 98 -9.19 -3.02 -3.26
CA GLY A 98 -9.44 -1.59 -3.16
C GLY A 98 -10.71 -1.19 -3.90
N MET A 99 -11.29 -0.05 -3.52
CA MET A 99 -12.58 0.37 -4.08
C MET A 99 -12.51 0.63 -5.59
N GLN A 100 -11.41 1.16 -6.11
CA GLN A 100 -11.22 1.35 -7.56
C GLN A 100 -11.19 0.02 -8.31
N PHE A 101 -10.48 -0.99 -7.79
CA PHE A 101 -10.47 -2.32 -8.38
C PHE A 101 -11.87 -2.95 -8.42
N GLU A 102 -12.59 -2.94 -7.28
CA GLU A 102 -13.92 -3.56 -7.18
C GLU A 102 -14.96 -2.83 -8.07
N LEU A 103 -14.86 -1.50 -8.19
CA LEU A 103 -15.70 -0.71 -9.09
C LEU A 103 -15.40 -0.98 -10.57
N LEU A 104 -14.12 -0.96 -10.98
CA LEU A 104 -13.71 -1.28 -12.35
C LEU A 104 -14.11 -2.71 -12.71
N LYS A 105 -13.86 -3.70 -11.84
CA LYS A 105 -14.24 -5.10 -12.07
C LYS A 105 -15.75 -5.27 -12.30
N ARG A 106 -16.58 -4.52 -11.56
CA ARG A 106 -18.04 -4.48 -11.74
C ARG A 106 -18.47 -3.79 -13.04
N TYR A 107 -17.75 -2.75 -13.47
CA TYR A 107 -17.97 -2.16 -14.79
C TYR A 107 -17.64 -3.15 -15.91
N GLU A 108 -16.52 -3.89 -15.82
CA GLU A 108 -16.19 -4.99 -16.73
C GLU A 108 -17.30 -6.05 -16.79
N ASP A 109 -17.81 -6.50 -15.63
CA ASP A 109 -18.91 -7.48 -15.59
C ASP A 109 -20.23 -6.91 -16.15
N SER A 110 -20.45 -5.60 -16.05
CA SER A 110 -21.61 -4.92 -16.62
C SER A 110 -21.56 -4.82 -18.15
N LEU A 111 -20.38 -4.51 -18.72
CA LEU A 111 -20.15 -4.49 -20.18
C LEU A 111 -20.30 -5.89 -20.80
N ASN A 112 -19.88 -6.92 -20.06
CA ASN A 112 -19.92 -8.31 -20.52
C ASN A 112 -21.27 -9.02 -20.25
N LYS A 113 -22.30 -8.30 -19.81
CA LYS A 113 -23.60 -8.87 -19.46
C LYS A 113 -24.29 -9.51 -20.69
N GLY A 114 -24.28 -10.84 -20.73
CA GLY A 114 -24.83 -11.64 -21.83
C GLY A 114 -23.78 -12.16 -22.84
N VAL A 115 -22.53 -11.70 -22.74
CA VAL A 115 -21.42 -12.14 -23.60
C VAL A 115 -20.94 -13.53 -23.17
N LYS A 116 -21.38 -14.55 -23.91
CA LYS A 116 -21.10 -15.98 -23.60
C LYS A 116 -19.69 -16.42 -23.95
N LYS A 117 -19.14 -15.94 -25.07
CA LYS A 117 -17.81 -16.34 -25.58
C LYS A 117 -16.71 -15.54 -24.88
N GLU A 118 -15.70 -16.23 -24.38
CA GLU A 118 -14.57 -15.61 -23.68
C GLU A 118 -13.79 -14.63 -24.57
N VAL A 119 -13.56 -15.02 -25.84
CA VAL A 119 -12.86 -14.20 -26.86
C VAL A 119 -13.63 -12.95 -27.31
N ASP A 120 -14.89 -12.79 -26.88
CA ASP A 120 -15.74 -11.64 -27.20
C ASP A 120 -15.95 -10.72 -25.99
N LYS A 121 -15.36 -11.04 -24.83
CA LYS A 121 -15.45 -10.20 -23.63
C LYS A 121 -14.46 -9.05 -23.68
N ILE A 122 -14.95 -7.87 -23.29
CA ILE A 122 -14.11 -6.70 -23.03
C ILE A 122 -13.36 -6.93 -21.72
N ARG A 123 -12.06 -6.65 -21.69
CA ARG A 123 -11.22 -6.77 -20.49
C ARG A 123 -10.65 -5.44 -20.03
N ILE A 124 -10.74 -5.17 -18.73
CA ILE A 124 -10.03 -4.05 -18.12
C ILE A 124 -8.60 -4.48 -17.80
N LYS A 125 -7.66 -3.66 -18.26
CA LYS A 125 -6.22 -3.77 -17.98
C LYS A 125 -5.83 -2.58 -17.13
N TYR A 126 -5.14 -2.81 -16.03
CA TYR A 126 -4.71 -1.76 -15.12
C TYR A 126 -3.32 -1.27 -15.56
N VAL A 127 -3.16 0.04 -15.62
CA VAL A 127 -1.90 0.73 -15.97
C VAL A 127 -1.50 1.57 -14.75
N PRO A 128 -0.65 1.06 -13.85
CA PRO A 128 -0.28 1.81 -12.66
C PRO A 128 0.58 3.04 -13.01
N VAL A 129 0.18 4.20 -12.48
CA VAL A 129 0.87 5.48 -12.69
C VAL A 129 0.92 6.27 -11.37
N ARG A 130 1.81 7.27 -11.31
CA ARG A 130 1.80 8.27 -10.22
C ARG A 130 0.55 9.15 -10.33
N PHE A 131 0.09 9.70 -9.21
CA PHE A 131 -1.12 10.53 -9.19
C PHE A 131 -1.01 11.77 -10.11
N ASP A 132 0.16 12.41 -10.16
CA ASP A 132 0.42 13.57 -11.01
C ASP A 132 0.37 13.25 -12.53
N GLN A 133 0.50 11.98 -12.91
CA GLN A 133 0.50 11.52 -14.30
C GLN A 133 -0.89 11.08 -14.80
N LEU A 134 -1.88 10.87 -13.93
CA LEU A 134 -3.22 10.37 -14.28
C LEU A 134 -3.89 11.12 -15.44
N ILE A 135 -3.75 12.45 -15.51
CA ILE A 135 -4.32 13.28 -16.57
C ILE A 135 -3.41 13.34 -17.82
N PRO A 136 -2.09 13.65 -17.71
CA PRO A 136 -1.17 13.56 -18.84
C PRO A 136 -1.26 12.22 -19.60
N SER A 137 -1.16 11.08 -18.89
CA SER A 137 -1.22 9.75 -19.48
C SER A 137 -2.57 9.43 -20.17
N LEU A 138 -3.63 10.13 -19.81
CA LEU A 138 -4.97 9.97 -20.38
C LEU A 138 -5.13 10.80 -21.66
N GLU A 139 -4.57 12.02 -21.69
CA GLU A 139 -4.48 12.89 -22.86
C GLU A 139 -3.54 12.31 -23.93
N GLU A 140 -2.36 11.84 -23.52
CA GLU A 140 -1.37 11.13 -24.36
C GLU A 140 -1.86 9.76 -24.85
N GLY A 141 -2.97 9.27 -24.29
CA GLY A 141 -3.60 8.03 -24.73
C GLY A 141 -2.90 6.76 -24.27
N HIS A 142 -2.11 6.78 -23.20
CA HIS A 142 -1.56 5.58 -22.54
C HIS A 142 -2.63 4.80 -21.75
N GLY A 143 -3.70 5.46 -21.32
CA GLY A 143 -4.91 4.83 -20.77
C GLY A 143 -6.20 5.36 -21.39
N ASP A 144 -7.35 4.83 -20.96
CA ASP A 144 -8.69 5.21 -21.44
C ASP A 144 -9.59 5.77 -20.33
N ILE A 145 -9.31 5.39 -19.08
CA ILE A 145 -9.99 5.89 -17.87
C ILE A 145 -8.91 6.21 -16.83
N ALA A 146 -8.98 7.36 -16.16
CA ALA A 146 -8.24 7.61 -14.93
C ALA A 146 -9.12 7.33 -13.70
N ALA A 147 -8.71 6.37 -12.89
CA ALA A 147 -9.50 5.72 -11.85
C ALA A 147 -8.83 5.82 -10.47
N ALA A 148 -8.84 7.03 -9.91
CA ALA A 148 -8.24 7.36 -8.61
C ALA A 148 -9.00 8.50 -7.88
N PHE A 149 -10.34 8.45 -7.93
CA PHE A 149 -11.26 9.44 -7.33
C PHE A 149 -10.85 10.89 -7.58
N LEU A 150 -10.61 11.25 -8.85
CA LEU A 150 -10.20 12.60 -9.21
C LEU A 150 -11.33 13.59 -8.92
N SER A 151 -11.08 14.50 -7.99
CA SER A 151 -11.92 15.65 -7.68
C SER A 151 -12.11 16.56 -8.91
N ILE A 152 -13.35 16.96 -9.15
CA ILE A 152 -13.80 17.66 -10.35
C ILE A 152 -13.63 19.17 -10.15
N THR A 153 -12.49 19.71 -10.57
CA THR A 153 -12.25 21.16 -10.54
C THR A 153 -12.45 21.79 -11.92
N PRO A 154 -12.79 23.09 -12.01
CA PRO A 154 -12.90 23.79 -13.29
C PRO A 154 -11.61 23.77 -14.11
N HIS A 155 -10.44 23.63 -13.46
CA HIS A 155 -9.17 23.41 -14.15
C HIS A 155 -9.12 22.03 -14.84
N ARG A 156 -9.44 20.96 -14.11
CA ARG A 156 -9.46 19.58 -14.65
C ARG A 156 -10.52 19.40 -15.74
N GLN A 157 -11.70 20.01 -15.58
CA GLN A 157 -12.79 19.97 -16.57
C GLN A 157 -12.47 20.60 -17.93
N ARG A 158 -11.38 21.40 -18.05
CA ARG A 158 -10.89 21.88 -19.36
C ARG A 158 -10.02 20.86 -20.08
N ARG A 159 -9.42 19.92 -19.35
CA ARG A 159 -8.50 18.88 -19.86
C ARG A 159 -9.19 17.54 -20.11
N VAL A 160 -10.08 17.14 -19.21
CA VAL A 160 -10.73 15.82 -19.20
C VAL A 160 -12.22 15.93 -18.91
N ALA A 161 -12.99 15.03 -19.50
CA ALA A 161 -14.40 14.82 -19.17
C ALA A 161 -14.51 13.86 -17.98
N PHE A 162 -15.55 14.00 -17.16
CA PHE A 162 -15.73 13.19 -15.95
C PHE A 162 -16.97 12.30 -16.03
N ALA A 163 -16.81 11.06 -15.59
CA ALA A 163 -17.88 10.14 -15.28
C ALA A 163 -18.06 10.07 -13.75
N THR A 164 -19.21 10.54 -13.27
CA THR A 164 -19.54 10.64 -11.84
C THR A 164 -21.05 10.56 -11.65
N SER A 165 -21.49 10.37 -10.41
CA SER A 165 -22.84 10.73 -9.99
C SER A 165 -22.72 11.83 -8.94
N LEU A 166 -23.38 12.98 -9.17
CA LEU A 166 -23.37 14.16 -8.29
C LEU A 166 -24.18 13.93 -6.98
N ALA A 167 -24.16 12.70 -6.47
CA ALA A 167 -24.93 12.23 -5.31
C ALA A 167 -24.07 12.00 -4.05
N THR A 168 -22.73 11.98 -4.20
CA THR A 168 -21.76 11.96 -3.09
C THR A 168 -20.87 13.18 -3.23
N SER A 169 -21.04 14.14 -2.32
CA SER A 169 -20.05 15.17 -2.05
C SER A 169 -18.87 14.60 -1.28
N VAL A 170 -17.71 15.23 -1.41
CA VAL A 170 -16.50 15.05 -0.62
C VAL A 170 -16.06 16.42 -0.17
N ASP A 171 -15.84 16.61 1.13
CA ASP A 171 -15.24 17.83 1.67
C ASP A 171 -13.71 17.63 1.84
N GLU A 172 -12.94 18.65 1.51
CA GLU A 172 -11.48 18.66 1.67
C GLU A 172 -11.14 19.31 3.01
N ILE A 173 -10.66 18.51 3.97
CA ILE A 173 -10.51 18.93 5.36
C ILE A 173 -9.06 18.92 5.82
N LEU A 174 -8.75 19.86 6.71
CA LEU A 174 -7.42 20.02 7.29
C LEU A 174 -7.18 18.95 8.35
N VAL A 175 -6.00 18.32 8.28
CA VAL A 175 -5.54 17.40 9.32
C VAL A 175 -4.14 17.81 9.79
N THR A 176 -4.00 18.02 11.09
CA THR A 176 -2.75 18.48 11.74
C THR A 176 -2.18 17.42 12.68
N ASP A 177 -0.96 17.63 13.16
CA ASP A 177 -0.48 16.92 14.34
C ASP A 177 -1.04 17.55 15.64
N LYS A 178 -0.91 16.83 16.76
CA LYS A 178 -1.35 17.30 18.10
C LYS A 178 -0.70 18.59 18.62
N THR A 179 0.26 19.20 17.91
CA THR A 179 0.79 20.53 18.29
C THR A 179 -0.01 21.69 17.71
N ILE A 180 -0.99 21.41 16.85
CA ILE A 180 -2.02 22.35 16.38
C ILE A 180 -3.38 21.69 16.65
N ASP A 181 -3.87 21.81 17.88
CA ASP A 181 -5.06 21.11 18.38
C ASP A 181 -6.38 21.84 18.11
N SER A 182 -6.34 23.12 17.75
CA SER A 182 -7.51 23.90 17.34
C SER A 182 -7.20 24.83 16.16
N VAL A 183 -8.10 24.85 15.18
CA VAL A 183 -8.11 25.79 14.06
C VAL A 183 -9.53 26.35 13.96
N THR A 184 -9.68 27.65 14.21
CA THR A 184 -10.99 28.32 14.36
C THR A 184 -11.45 29.05 13.11
N GLY A 185 -10.53 29.31 12.17
CA GLY A 185 -10.83 29.80 10.84
C GLY A 185 -9.56 30.02 10.04
N PHE A 186 -9.68 30.26 8.72
CA PHE A 186 -8.54 30.33 7.79
C PHE A 186 -7.38 31.26 8.22
N HIS A 187 -7.66 32.26 9.06
CA HIS A 187 -6.65 33.16 9.63
C HIS A 187 -5.57 32.47 10.48
N ASP A 188 -5.88 31.31 11.08
CA ASP A 188 -4.97 30.48 11.88
C ASP A 188 -3.97 29.72 10.98
N LEU A 189 -4.23 29.65 9.67
CA LEU A 189 -3.37 29.02 8.67
C LEU A 189 -2.26 29.96 8.15
N SER A 190 -2.26 31.22 8.60
CA SER A 190 -1.39 32.30 8.12
C SER A 190 0.10 31.98 8.36
N GLY A 191 0.80 31.51 7.33
CA GLY A 191 2.21 31.14 7.41
C GLY A 191 2.48 29.71 7.91
N LEU A 192 1.48 28.83 7.94
CA LEU A 192 1.70 27.40 8.20
C LEU A 192 2.27 26.68 6.97
N ASP A 193 3.14 25.69 7.23
CA ASP A 193 3.55 24.67 6.27
C ASP A 193 2.44 23.61 6.15
N ILE A 194 1.81 23.50 4.97
CA ILE A 194 0.82 22.45 4.68
C ILE A 194 1.33 21.61 3.51
N THR A 195 1.66 20.35 3.78
CA THR A 195 2.14 19.40 2.76
C THR A 195 0.97 18.66 2.12
N VAL A 196 0.92 18.61 0.79
CA VAL A 196 -0.20 18.01 0.04
C VAL A 196 0.27 17.09 -1.09
N LEU A 197 -0.61 16.15 -1.46
CA LEU A 197 -0.41 15.23 -2.59
C LEU A 197 -0.13 16.01 -3.89
N LYS A 198 0.97 15.68 -4.56
CA LYS A 198 1.37 16.28 -5.84
C LYS A 198 0.29 16.11 -6.91
N GLY A 199 -0.15 17.22 -7.52
CA GLY A 199 -1.20 17.22 -8.55
C GLY A 199 -2.64 17.10 -8.05
N SER A 200 -2.87 17.12 -6.73
CA SER A 200 -4.20 17.15 -6.10
C SER A 200 -4.97 18.46 -6.35
N SER A 201 -6.29 18.44 -6.12
CA SER A 201 -7.13 19.64 -6.04
C SER A 201 -6.78 20.52 -4.85
N TYR A 202 -6.20 19.93 -3.81
CA TYR A 202 -5.80 20.59 -2.56
C TYR A 202 -4.92 21.82 -2.84
N ILE A 203 -4.06 21.74 -3.85
CA ILE A 203 -3.20 22.85 -4.31
C ILE A 203 -4.05 24.00 -4.88
N GLU A 204 -5.12 23.73 -5.63
CA GLU A 204 -6.02 24.74 -6.22
C GLU A 204 -6.85 25.45 -5.14
N HIS A 205 -7.30 24.71 -4.12
CA HIS A 205 -8.10 25.24 -3.02
C HIS A 205 -7.27 25.98 -1.96
N LEU A 206 -6.11 25.45 -1.53
CA LEU A 206 -5.19 26.18 -0.64
C LEU A 206 -4.67 27.47 -1.27
N ASN A 207 -4.38 27.48 -2.58
CA ASN A 207 -4.05 28.73 -3.29
C ASN A 207 -5.23 29.71 -3.35
N THR A 208 -6.47 29.25 -3.22
CA THR A 208 -7.64 30.11 -3.11
C THR A 208 -7.76 30.72 -1.70
N ILE A 209 -7.43 29.97 -0.64
CA ILE A 209 -7.28 30.51 0.72
C ILE A 209 -6.14 31.55 0.78
N ASN A 210 -5.01 31.31 0.11
CA ASN A 210 -3.90 32.28 0.04
C ASN A 210 -4.33 33.62 -0.56
N ARG A 211 -5.22 33.64 -1.57
CA ARG A 211 -5.77 34.90 -2.10
C ARG A 211 -6.65 35.65 -1.09
N ILE A 212 -7.24 34.95 -0.12
CA ILE A 212 -8.01 35.55 0.99
C ILE A 212 -7.05 36.11 2.05
N LEU A 213 -6.06 35.32 2.47
CA LEU A 213 -5.04 35.72 3.45
C LEU A 213 -4.26 36.96 3.00
N THR A 214 -3.74 36.97 1.76
CA THR A 214 -3.00 38.13 1.22
C THR A 214 -3.88 39.39 1.15
N LYS A 215 -5.18 39.25 0.82
CA LYS A 215 -6.14 40.39 0.85
C LYS A 215 -6.42 40.91 2.25
N GLN A 216 -6.22 40.10 3.28
CA GLN A 216 -6.34 40.47 4.70
C GLN A 216 -5.01 40.98 5.29
N GLY A 217 -3.94 41.11 4.49
CA GLY A 217 -2.60 41.48 4.96
C GLY A 217 -1.91 40.40 5.80
N ARG A 218 -2.36 39.14 5.69
CA ARG A 218 -1.79 37.98 6.39
C ARG A 218 -0.74 37.28 5.53
N LEU A 219 0.11 36.48 6.18
CA LEU A 219 1.04 35.61 5.45
C LEU A 219 0.25 34.49 4.74
N PRO A 220 0.62 34.13 3.50
CA PRO A 220 0.04 32.95 2.85
C PRO A 220 0.49 31.67 3.56
N ILE A 221 -0.29 30.61 3.42
CA ILE A 221 0.09 29.22 3.67
C ILE A 221 1.26 28.87 2.75
N ASN A 222 2.30 28.26 3.30
CA ASN A 222 3.34 27.61 2.52
C ASN A 222 2.84 26.24 2.05
N VAL A 223 2.40 26.16 0.79
CA VAL A 223 1.83 24.93 0.20
C VAL A 223 2.97 24.09 -0.34
N ILE A 224 3.30 23.01 0.36
CA ILE A 224 4.41 22.11 0.01
C ILE A 224 3.85 20.93 -0.80
N GLU A 225 4.26 20.78 -2.05
CA GLU A 225 3.99 19.55 -2.80
C GLU A 225 4.88 18.42 -2.26
N ALA A 226 4.27 17.30 -1.86
CA ALA A 226 4.98 16.10 -1.46
C ALA A 226 5.80 15.48 -2.62
N ASP A 227 6.71 14.57 -2.30
CA ASP A 227 7.41 13.79 -3.33
C ASP A 227 6.43 13.06 -4.27
N LYS A 228 6.85 12.93 -5.53
CA LYS A 228 6.09 12.34 -6.65
C LYS A 228 5.56 10.93 -6.37
N ASN A 229 6.19 10.17 -5.47
CA ASN A 229 5.86 8.78 -5.14
C ASN A 229 5.05 8.63 -3.83
N LEU A 230 4.80 9.70 -3.08
CA LEU A 230 3.96 9.67 -1.87
C LEU A 230 2.48 9.93 -2.20
N LEU A 231 1.58 9.31 -1.46
CA LEU A 231 0.13 9.55 -1.53
C LEU A 231 -0.40 10.14 -0.23
N SER A 232 -1.66 10.62 -0.23
CA SER A 232 -2.28 11.29 0.91
C SER A 232 -2.23 10.46 2.20
N GLU A 233 -2.38 9.14 2.09
CA GLU A 233 -2.24 8.19 3.22
C GLU A 233 -0.84 8.18 3.86
N ASP A 234 0.22 8.41 3.08
CA ASP A 234 1.61 8.42 3.58
C ASP A 234 1.98 9.77 4.19
N ILE A 235 1.52 10.87 3.59
CA ILE A 235 1.64 12.22 4.16
C ILE A 235 0.93 12.26 5.52
N LEU A 236 -0.25 11.67 5.63
CA LEU A 236 -1.01 11.58 6.88
C LEU A 236 -0.30 10.77 7.96
N GLU A 237 0.45 9.72 7.59
CA GLU A 237 1.32 9.00 8.54
C GLU A 237 2.52 9.86 8.98
N MET A 238 3.06 10.72 8.12
CA MET A 238 4.09 11.71 8.47
C MET A 238 3.54 12.83 9.39
N VAL A 239 2.24 13.13 9.33
CA VAL A 239 1.55 14.01 10.30
C VAL A 239 1.37 13.32 11.65
N ASN A 240 0.92 12.06 11.68
CA ASN A 240 0.88 11.23 12.90
C ASN A 240 2.27 11.08 13.58
N ALA A 241 3.34 11.20 12.79
CA ALA A 241 4.73 11.17 13.24
C ALA A 241 5.30 12.53 13.71
N GLY A 242 4.54 13.62 13.61
CA GLY A 242 4.97 14.98 13.98
C GLY A 242 6.05 15.58 13.07
N ILE A 243 6.26 15.00 11.87
CA ILE A 243 7.29 15.39 10.90
C ILE A 243 6.74 16.42 9.92
N VAL A 244 5.50 16.21 9.48
CA VAL A 244 4.68 17.19 8.74
C VAL A 244 3.69 17.77 9.74
N LYS A 245 3.50 19.11 9.76
CA LYS A 245 2.58 19.75 10.71
C LYS A 245 1.13 19.73 10.30
N ALA A 246 0.87 19.80 8.99
CA ALA A 246 -0.47 19.82 8.44
C ALA A 246 -0.51 19.20 7.04
N THR A 247 -1.65 18.58 6.71
CA THR A 247 -2.00 18.10 5.37
C THR A 247 -3.44 18.48 5.05
N LEU A 248 -3.79 18.49 3.76
CA LEU A 248 -5.16 18.48 3.30
C LEU A 248 -5.49 17.13 2.67
N ILE A 249 -6.66 16.60 2.99
CA ILE A 249 -7.13 15.30 2.48
C ILE A 249 -8.66 15.26 2.41
N ASP A 250 -9.18 14.37 1.58
CA ASP A 250 -10.61 14.04 1.52
C ASP A 250 -11.13 13.54 2.88
N ASP A 251 -12.32 14.01 3.27
CA ASP A 251 -13.04 13.66 4.51
C ASP A 251 -13.07 12.14 4.81
N TYR A 252 -13.54 11.32 3.88
CA TYR A 252 -13.68 9.87 4.05
C TYR A 252 -12.35 9.15 4.29
N LYS A 253 -11.23 9.73 3.84
CA LYS A 253 -9.89 9.22 4.17
C LYS A 253 -9.45 9.69 5.56
N ALA A 254 -9.63 10.97 5.90
CA ALA A 254 -9.34 11.44 7.26
C ALA A 254 -10.09 10.63 8.33
N GLU A 255 -11.38 10.34 8.11
CA GLU A 255 -12.21 9.55 9.02
C GLU A 255 -11.76 8.09 9.16
N LEU A 256 -11.36 7.44 8.06
CA LEU A 256 -10.78 6.10 8.09
C LEU A 256 -9.49 6.05 8.91
N TRP A 257 -8.57 6.99 8.67
CA TRP A 257 -7.23 6.95 9.25
C TRP A 257 -7.16 7.53 10.67
N ALA A 258 -8.10 8.39 11.09
CA ALA A 258 -8.25 8.81 12.48
C ALA A 258 -8.65 7.68 13.45
N GLN A 259 -9.13 6.55 12.92
CA GLN A 259 -9.34 5.31 13.69
C GLN A 259 -8.06 4.46 13.84
N VAL A 260 -6.93 4.93 13.30
CA VAL A 260 -5.65 4.20 13.21
C VAL A 260 -4.47 5.03 13.73
N PHE A 261 -4.54 6.36 13.61
CA PHE A 261 -3.48 7.29 13.97
C PHE A 261 -3.85 8.10 15.21
N ASP A 262 -3.25 7.76 16.35
CA ASP A 262 -3.55 8.39 17.64
C ASP A 262 -3.15 9.88 17.71
N ASN A 263 -2.22 10.35 16.88
CA ASN A 263 -1.56 11.67 17.02
C ASN A 263 -1.95 12.73 15.97
N ILE A 264 -2.99 12.48 15.18
CA ILE A 264 -3.56 13.47 14.26
C ILE A 264 -4.80 14.16 14.86
N VAL A 265 -5.09 15.38 14.40
CA VAL A 265 -6.30 16.15 14.72
C VAL A 265 -7.01 16.53 13.42
N VAL A 266 -8.27 16.13 13.29
CA VAL A 266 -9.07 16.29 12.06
C VAL A 266 -10.07 17.43 12.23
N HIS A 267 -9.85 18.55 11.54
CA HIS A 267 -10.61 19.80 11.72
C HIS A 267 -11.88 19.83 10.85
N LYS A 268 -12.81 18.90 11.13
CA LYS A 268 -14.06 18.75 10.35
C LYS A 268 -14.93 20.00 10.31
N ASP A 269 -14.92 20.80 11.37
CA ASP A 269 -15.73 22.02 11.48
C ASP A 269 -15.18 23.20 10.66
N MET A 270 -13.99 23.06 10.05
CA MET A 270 -13.41 24.03 9.13
C MET A 270 -12.88 23.35 7.83
N PRO A 271 -13.78 22.90 6.94
CA PRO A 271 -13.39 22.42 5.62
C PRO A 271 -12.79 23.55 4.77
N ILE A 272 -11.76 23.23 3.98
CA ILE A 272 -11.08 24.17 3.07
C ILE A 272 -11.82 24.28 1.74
N SER A 273 -12.44 23.20 1.27
CA SER A 273 -13.40 23.20 0.17
C SER A 273 -14.54 22.24 0.47
N ILE A 274 -15.78 22.65 0.20
CA ILE A 274 -17.00 21.88 0.49
C ILE A 274 -17.75 21.49 -0.78
N ASN A 275 -18.54 20.41 -0.71
CA ASN A 275 -19.38 19.93 -1.80
C ASN A 275 -18.60 19.65 -3.10
N ASN A 276 -17.34 19.23 -2.99
CA ASN A 276 -16.56 18.77 -4.14
C ASN A 276 -17.16 17.45 -4.63
N TYR A 277 -17.06 17.16 -5.93
CA TYR A 277 -17.42 15.86 -6.49
C TYR A 277 -16.16 15.15 -6.95
N VAL A 278 -16.08 13.83 -6.73
CA VAL A 278 -15.01 12.97 -7.27
C VAL A 278 -15.56 12.09 -8.40
N GLY A 279 -14.69 11.63 -9.28
CA GLY A 279 -15.11 10.75 -10.38
C GLY A 279 -13.97 9.98 -11.04
N TRP A 280 -14.36 9.20 -12.04
CA TRP A 280 -13.46 8.71 -13.08
C TRP A 280 -13.33 9.79 -14.16
N ALA A 281 -12.13 9.95 -14.73
CA ALA A 281 -11.91 10.86 -15.85
C ALA A 281 -11.64 10.10 -17.15
N VAL A 282 -12.09 10.67 -18.26
CA VAL A 282 -11.82 10.22 -19.65
C VAL A 282 -11.41 11.43 -20.50
N ARG A 283 -10.86 11.20 -21.70
CA ARG A 283 -10.57 12.32 -22.62
C ARG A 283 -11.85 13.07 -23.02
N GLN A 284 -11.72 14.35 -23.34
CA GLN A 284 -12.85 15.17 -23.84
C GLN A 284 -13.51 14.60 -25.11
N ASN A 285 -12.73 13.94 -25.97
CA ASN A 285 -13.20 13.33 -27.21
C ASN A 285 -13.72 11.88 -27.05
N ASN A 286 -13.97 11.45 -25.81
CA ASN A 286 -14.51 10.12 -25.48
C ASN A 286 -15.92 10.18 -24.83
N PRO A 287 -16.92 10.86 -25.44
CA PRO A 287 -18.24 11.04 -24.83
C PRO A 287 -19.04 9.74 -24.66
N GLN A 288 -18.88 8.74 -25.53
CA GLN A 288 -19.59 7.47 -25.38
C GLN A 288 -19.08 6.68 -24.17
N LEU A 289 -17.75 6.66 -23.98
CA LEU A 289 -17.14 6.06 -22.80
C LEU A 289 -17.54 6.82 -21.53
N GLN A 290 -17.54 8.16 -21.58
CA GLN A 290 -18.02 9.00 -20.48
C GLN A 290 -19.46 8.62 -20.07
N GLN A 291 -20.39 8.57 -21.04
CA GLN A 291 -21.79 8.23 -20.77
C GLN A 291 -21.92 6.82 -20.19
N SER A 292 -21.24 5.82 -20.77
CA SER A 292 -21.34 4.43 -20.29
C SER A 292 -20.82 4.25 -18.86
N LEU A 293 -19.76 4.97 -18.50
CA LEU A 293 -19.24 5.01 -17.13
C LEU A 293 -20.21 5.72 -16.18
N THR A 294 -20.74 6.89 -16.57
CA THR A 294 -21.75 7.63 -15.77
C THR A 294 -22.97 6.77 -15.51
N GLU A 295 -23.54 6.13 -16.54
CA GLU A 295 -24.69 5.24 -16.39
C GLU A 295 -24.41 4.06 -15.45
N PHE A 296 -23.20 3.49 -15.49
CA PHE A 296 -22.79 2.46 -14.53
C PHE A 296 -22.72 3.02 -13.11
N VAL A 297 -22.07 4.16 -12.91
CA VAL A 297 -21.92 4.79 -11.59
C VAL A 297 -23.28 5.11 -10.97
N GLU A 298 -24.16 5.77 -11.73
CA GLU A 298 -25.49 6.18 -11.27
C GLU A 298 -26.42 5.02 -10.93
N LYS A 299 -26.34 3.92 -11.69
CA LYS A 299 -27.25 2.77 -11.57
C LYS A 299 -26.75 1.70 -10.60
N GLN A 300 -25.44 1.58 -10.38
CA GLN A 300 -24.86 0.43 -9.68
C GLN A 300 -23.78 0.74 -8.62
N ALA A 301 -23.17 1.93 -8.60
CA ALA A 301 -21.96 2.15 -7.78
C ALA A 301 -22.00 3.35 -6.82
N LYS A 302 -22.85 4.36 -7.05
CA LYS A 302 -23.00 5.51 -6.13
C LYS A 302 -23.45 5.08 -4.72
N GLN A 303 -23.13 5.88 -3.71
CA GLN A 303 -23.77 5.75 -2.39
C GLN A 303 -25.29 5.87 -2.51
N GLY A 304 -26.01 5.26 -1.58
CA GLY A 304 -27.45 5.01 -1.68
C GLY A 304 -27.80 3.74 -2.47
N THR A 305 -26.88 3.16 -3.26
CA THR A 305 -27.03 1.80 -3.80
C THR A 305 -26.51 0.75 -2.81
N LEU A 306 -27.07 -0.47 -2.84
CA LEU A 306 -26.60 -1.58 -2.00
C LEU A 306 -25.11 -1.90 -2.22
N VAL A 307 -24.64 -1.82 -3.46
CA VAL A 307 -23.25 -2.09 -3.84
C VAL A 307 -22.34 -0.93 -3.41
N GLY A 308 -22.69 0.31 -3.70
CA GLY A 308 -21.93 1.49 -3.29
C GLY A 308 -21.75 1.56 -1.77
N ASN A 309 -22.85 1.41 -1.02
CA ASN A 309 -22.80 1.38 0.46
C ASN A 309 -21.95 0.22 0.98
N SER A 310 -22.10 -0.99 0.41
CA SER A 310 -21.30 -2.14 0.82
C SER A 310 -19.80 -1.97 0.52
N LEU A 311 -19.43 -1.31 -0.58
CA LEU A 311 -18.03 -1.05 -0.91
C LEU A 311 -17.43 0.06 -0.05
N PHE A 312 -18.15 1.18 0.13
CA PHE A 312 -17.74 2.28 1.00
C PHE A 312 -17.47 1.76 2.43
N LYS A 313 -18.41 1.00 3.00
CA LYS A 313 -18.23 0.34 4.31
C LYS A 313 -17.03 -0.62 4.36
N THR A 314 -16.74 -1.32 3.27
CA THR A 314 -15.63 -2.29 3.23
C THR A 314 -14.25 -1.61 3.25
N TYR A 315 -14.11 -0.46 2.60
CA TYR A 315 -12.80 0.18 2.38
C TYR A 315 -12.57 1.48 3.17
N TYR A 316 -13.63 2.18 3.61
CA TYR A 316 -13.52 3.47 4.33
C TYR A 316 -14.17 3.47 5.73
N GLU A 317 -14.99 2.48 6.10
CA GLU A 317 -15.44 2.29 7.50
C GLU A 317 -14.68 1.18 8.27
N ASN A 318 -13.88 0.34 7.59
CA ASN A 318 -13.22 -0.83 8.21
C ASN A 318 -11.69 -0.75 8.12
N THR A 319 -11.04 -0.68 9.28
CA THR A 319 -9.58 -0.58 9.45
C THR A 319 -8.85 -1.93 9.55
N GLN A 320 -9.54 -3.08 9.56
CA GLN A 320 -8.94 -4.41 9.82
C GLN A 320 -7.75 -4.80 8.91
N TRP A 321 -7.65 -4.21 7.72
CA TRP A 321 -6.58 -4.47 6.76
C TRP A 321 -5.41 -3.46 6.86
N ILE A 322 -5.57 -2.41 7.67
CA ILE A 322 -4.63 -1.32 7.91
C ILE A 322 -3.75 -1.64 9.12
N LYS A 323 -2.52 -1.09 9.15
CA LYS A 323 -1.67 -1.04 10.34
C LYS A 323 -1.00 0.34 10.46
N ALA A 324 -0.99 0.87 11.68
CA ALA A 324 -0.21 2.06 12.05
C ALA A 324 1.28 1.73 12.23
N ALA A 325 2.11 2.77 12.29
CA ALA A 325 3.51 2.71 12.70
C ALA A 325 3.80 3.76 13.79
N ASP A 326 4.48 3.37 14.88
CA ASP A 326 4.91 4.27 15.96
C ASP A 326 6.25 4.95 15.61
N VAL A 327 6.18 5.96 14.74
CA VAL A 327 7.34 6.74 14.29
C VAL A 327 7.76 7.79 15.35
N GLN A 328 6.85 8.23 16.22
CA GLN A 328 7.07 9.37 17.11
C GLN A 328 8.04 9.05 18.26
N GLY A 329 7.95 7.86 18.88
CA GLY A 329 8.78 7.45 20.03
C GLY A 329 10.24 7.09 19.70
N GLN A 330 10.78 7.60 18.59
CA GLN A 330 11.94 7.00 17.90
C GLN A 330 13.01 8.02 17.49
N LYS A 331 12.68 9.32 17.41
CA LYS A 331 13.62 10.40 17.03
C LYS A 331 14.87 10.44 17.91
N ASP A 332 14.69 10.36 19.23
CA ASP A 332 15.79 10.35 20.21
C ASP A 332 16.73 9.13 20.08
N LYS A 333 16.23 8.01 19.54
CA LYS A 333 17.04 6.81 19.27
C LYS A 333 17.80 7.01 17.96
N LEU A 334 17.15 7.52 16.92
CA LEU A 334 17.77 7.85 15.65
C LEU A 334 18.95 8.82 15.84
N ALA A 335 18.76 9.92 16.58
CA ALA A 335 19.82 10.89 16.86
C ALA A 335 21.06 10.26 17.55
N LYS A 336 20.84 9.32 18.48
CA LYS A 336 21.93 8.59 19.17
C LYS A 336 22.64 7.55 18.30
N LEU A 337 21.98 7.07 17.24
CA LEU A 337 22.48 6.03 16.33
C LEU A 337 23.05 6.59 15.03
N ALA A 338 22.68 7.82 14.64
CA ALA A 338 23.11 8.46 13.39
C ALA A 338 24.63 8.41 13.15
N PRO A 339 25.53 8.65 14.14
CA PRO A 339 26.97 8.52 13.91
C PRO A 339 27.43 7.10 13.55
N ILE A 340 26.71 6.07 14.00
CA ILE A 340 27.00 4.66 13.69
C ILE A 340 26.48 4.31 12.28
N PHE A 341 25.30 4.79 11.92
CA PHE A 341 24.78 4.65 10.56
C PHE A 341 25.71 5.35 9.55
N GLN A 342 26.08 6.61 9.79
CA GLN A 342 27.03 7.38 8.99
C GLN A 342 28.33 6.62 8.74
N LYS A 343 29.05 6.27 9.82
CA LYS A 343 30.32 5.52 9.82
C LYS A 343 30.33 4.26 8.95
N TYR A 344 29.19 3.56 8.85
CA TYR A 344 29.09 2.33 8.07
C TYR A 344 28.46 2.51 6.70
N ALA A 345 27.64 3.53 6.48
CA ALA A 345 27.15 3.90 5.16
C ALA A 345 28.29 4.45 4.29
N ASP A 346 29.07 5.41 4.82
CA ASP A 346 30.27 5.98 4.17
C ASP A 346 31.27 4.90 3.75
N LYS A 347 31.51 3.93 4.64
CA LYS A 347 32.45 2.82 4.44
C LYS A 347 32.06 1.90 3.26
N TYR A 348 30.80 1.91 2.83
CA TYR A 348 30.26 0.97 1.87
C TYR A 348 29.51 1.64 0.70
N ASP A 349 29.75 2.93 0.43
CA ASP A 349 29.14 3.68 -0.68
C ASP A 349 27.60 3.64 -0.65
N TYR A 350 27.04 4.06 0.49
CA TYR A 350 25.61 4.05 0.73
C TYR A 350 25.12 5.28 1.49
N ASP A 351 23.83 5.57 1.38
CA ASP A 351 23.19 6.70 2.05
C ASP A 351 22.94 6.37 3.55
N PRO A 352 23.36 7.25 4.48
CA PRO A 352 23.25 7.01 5.92
C PRO A 352 21.81 7.12 6.44
N ILE A 353 20.98 7.94 5.81
CA ILE A 353 19.56 8.13 6.12
C ILE A 353 18.77 6.91 5.63
N ALA A 354 19.09 6.41 4.43
CA ALA A 354 18.53 5.18 3.89
C ALA A 354 18.85 3.97 4.77
N LEU A 355 20.10 3.85 5.24
CA LEU A 355 20.51 2.79 6.17
C LEU A 355 19.76 2.88 7.51
N ALA A 356 19.55 4.09 8.03
CA ALA A 356 18.78 4.32 9.24
C ALA A 356 17.28 4.02 9.05
N ALA A 357 16.70 4.39 7.90
CA ALA A 357 15.32 4.09 7.53
C ALA A 357 15.07 2.58 7.39
N GLN A 358 16.04 1.82 6.85
CA GLN A 358 16.01 0.36 6.89
C GLN A 358 16.05 -0.17 8.33
N GLY A 359 17.02 0.24 9.15
CA GLY A 359 17.12 -0.21 10.55
C GLY A 359 15.87 0.11 11.39
N TYR A 360 15.17 1.19 11.04
CA TYR A 360 13.88 1.52 11.61
C TYR A 360 12.76 0.56 11.14
N GLN A 361 12.62 0.28 9.84
CA GLN A 361 11.63 -0.69 9.34
C GLN A 361 11.92 -2.14 9.82
N GLU A 362 13.20 -2.52 9.97
CA GLU A 362 13.57 -3.88 10.40
C GLU A 362 13.27 -4.15 11.88
N SER A 363 13.49 -3.18 12.78
CA SER A 363 13.46 -3.45 14.22
C SER A 363 12.92 -2.31 15.10
N THR A 364 12.40 -1.23 14.51
CA THR A 364 12.18 0.07 15.20
C THR A 364 13.39 0.51 16.05
N LEU A 365 14.57 0.37 15.44
CA LEU A 365 15.89 0.68 16.00
C LEU A 365 16.31 -0.16 17.24
N ASN A 366 15.67 -1.32 17.46
CA ASN A 366 15.94 -2.20 18.59
C ASN A 366 17.00 -3.29 18.28
N ASN A 367 18.23 -3.12 18.76
CA ASN A 367 19.28 -4.13 18.57
C ASN A 367 19.07 -5.46 19.35
N ASN A 368 18.09 -5.53 20.26
CA ASN A 368 17.73 -6.78 20.93
C ASN A 368 16.64 -7.57 20.17
N ALA A 369 16.15 -7.07 19.03
CA ALA A 369 15.11 -7.72 18.25
C ALA A 369 15.58 -9.05 17.63
N VAL A 370 14.72 -10.06 17.71
CA VAL A 370 14.89 -11.37 17.05
C VAL A 370 13.56 -11.75 16.41
N SER A 371 13.52 -11.94 15.10
CA SER A 371 12.30 -12.36 14.40
C SER A 371 12.01 -13.85 14.58
N HIS A 372 10.74 -14.24 14.38
CA HIS A 372 10.33 -15.65 14.34
C HIS A 372 11.06 -16.47 13.26
N ARG A 373 11.65 -15.82 12.25
CA ARG A 373 12.45 -16.46 11.18
C ARG A 373 13.94 -16.58 11.52
N GLY A 374 14.37 -16.11 12.70
CA GLY A 374 15.76 -16.18 13.18
C GLY A 374 16.67 -15.02 12.73
N ALA A 375 16.10 -13.94 12.19
CA ALA A 375 16.81 -12.70 11.90
C ALA A 375 17.10 -11.94 13.22
N VAL A 376 18.21 -11.19 13.30
CA VAL A 376 18.68 -10.61 14.59
C VAL A 376 19.24 -9.20 14.47
N GLY A 377 19.10 -8.43 15.55
CA GLY A 377 19.71 -7.12 15.71
C GLY A 377 18.96 -5.99 14.99
N ILE A 378 19.54 -4.79 15.04
CA ILE A 378 18.86 -3.56 14.59
C ILE A 378 18.49 -3.56 13.10
N MET A 379 19.23 -4.31 12.27
CA MET A 379 19.02 -4.45 10.83
C MET A 379 18.42 -5.82 10.43
N GLN A 380 17.95 -6.61 11.41
CA GLN A 380 17.43 -7.98 11.24
C GLN A 380 18.28 -8.84 10.28
N ILE A 381 19.56 -8.97 10.61
CA ILE A 381 20.49 -9.78 9.83
C ILE A 381 20.21 -11.27 10.04
N MET A 382 20.05 -12.01 8.95
CA MET A 382 20.02 -13.47 8.97
C MET A 382 21.42 -14.05 9.22
N PRO A 383 21.58 -15.09 10.06
CA PRO A 383 22.88 -15.71 10.32
C PRO A 383 23.59 -16.26 9.07
N SER A 384 22.84 -16.67 8.05
CA SER A 384 23.37 -17.04 6.73
C SER A 384 24.01 -15.85 6.02
N THR A 385 23.33 -14.71 5.96
CA THR A 385 23.82 -13.46 5.37
C THR A 385 25.06 -12.94 6.10
N ALA A 386 25.09 -12.99 7.43
CA ALA A 386 26.30 -12.64 8.19
C ALA A 386 27.49 -13.54 7.83
N LYS A 387 27.28 -14.86 7.71
CA LYS A 387 28.31 -15.82 7.29
C LYS A 387 28.79 -15.56 5.86
N GLU A 388 27.88 -15.32 4.93
CA GLU A 388 28.18 -15.01 3.52
C GLU A 388 28.97 -13.70 3.38
N MET A 389 28.62 -12.68 4.16
CA MET A 389 29.37 -11.43 4.27
C MET A 389 30.67 -11.57 5.09
N GLY A 390 31.00 -12.74 5.64
CA GLY A 390 32.20 -12.98 6.44
C GLY A 390 32.23 -12.18 7.76
N MET A 391 31.08 -11.83 8.32
CA MET A 391 30.94 -10.95 9.48
C MET A 391 30.79 -11.75 10.78
N GLN A 392 31.69 -11.49 11.72
CA GLN A 392 31.65 -12.04 13.09
C GLN A 392 30.92 -11.09 14.04
N ASN A 393 30.49 -11.59 15.19
CA ASN A 393 29.86 -10.82 16.28
C ASN A 393 28.63 -9.97 15.88
N PHE A 394 28.00 -10.25 14.74
CA PHE A 394 26.89 -9.51 14.10
C PHE A 394 25.60 -9.32 14.94
N ARG A 395 25.58 -9.75 16.21
CA ARG A 395 24.54 -9.40 17.20
C ARG A 395 24.85 -8.11 17.97
N GLN A 396 26.10 -7.67 17.99
CA GLN A 396 26.52 -6.39 18.56
C GLN A 396 26.09 -5.24 17.64
N LEU A 397 25.66 -4.11 18.21
CA LEU A 397 25.06 -2.97 17.49
C LEU A 397 25.85 -2.54 16.25
N GLU A 398 27.12 -2.14 16.43
CA GLU A 398 27.98 -1.72 15.33
C GLU A 398 28.22 -2.83 14.30
N ALA A 399 28.45 -4.06 14.76
CA ALA A 399 28.68 -5.20 13.88
C ALA A 399 27.45 -5.57 13.04
N ASN A 400 26.24 -5.37 13.58
CA ASN A 400 24.98 -5.60 12.88
C ASN A 400 24.76 -4.56 11.77
N ILE A 401 24.92 -3.26 12.08
CA ILE A 401 24.84 -2.16 11.11
C ILE A 401 25.93 -2.31 10.03
N ALA A 402 27.17 -2.62 10.43
CA ALA A 402 28.27 -2.88 9.51
C ALA A 402 28.02 -4.09 8.59
N THR A 403 27.27 -5.09 9.04
CA THR A 403 26.89 -6.25 8.22
C THR A 403 25.81 -5.88 7.22
N ALA A 404 24.82 -5.07 7.61
CA ALA A 404 23.76 -4.59 6.73
C ALA A 404 24.32 -3.70 5.61
N ALA A 405 25.15 -2.70 5.94
CA ALA A 405 25.75 -1.83 4.95
C ALA A 405 26.68 -2.59 3.99
N LYS A 406 27.44 -3.59 4.48
CA LYS A 406 28.24 -4.49 3.63
C LYS A 406 27.36 -5.34 2.70
N TYR A 407 26.23 -5.83 3.19
CA TYR A 407 25.27 -6.61 2.42
C TYR A 407 24.53 -5.76 1.38
N VAL A 408 24.15 -4.53 1.72
CA VAL A 408 23.62 -3.52 0.77
C VAL A 408 24.62 -3.25 -0.36
N ALA A 409 25.89 -3.00 -0.04
CA ALA A 409 26.94 -2.82 -1.05
C ALA A 409 27.26 -4.10 -1.84
N TRP A 410 26.89 -5.28 -1.35
CA TRP A 410 26.91 -6.52 -2.12
C TRP A 410 25.69 -6.61 -3.05
N LEU A 411 24.48 -6.30 -2.57
CA LEU A 411 23.25 -6.27 -3.37
C LEU A 411 23.36 -5.27 -4.53
N LYS A 412 23.82 -4.03 -4.25
CA LYS A 412 24.13 -2.99 -5.25
C LYS A 412 25.00 -3.58 -6.38
N ARG A 413 26.17 -4.12 -6.03
CA ARG A 413 27.14 -4.68 -7.00
C ARG A 413 26.70 -5.93 -7.77
N HIS A 414 25.69 -6.69 -7.33
CA HIS A 414 25.30 -7.96 -7.97
C HIS A 414 23.89 -7.97 -8.59
N PHE A 415 22.99 -7.06 -8.17
CA PHE A 415 21.58 -7.05 -8.59
C PHE A 415 21.05 -5.66 -8.96
N VAL A 416 21.69 -4.58 -8.50
CA VAL A 416 21.27 -3.18 -8.73
C VAL A 416 22.47 -2.41 -9.32
N ASN A 417 22.98 -2.94 -10.42
CA ASN A 417 24.21 -2.52 -11.12
C ASN A 417 23.99 -2.31 -12.64
N ASP A 418 22.75 -2.36 -13.10
CA ASP A 418 22.38 -2.17 -14.51
C ASP A 418 22.54 -0.67 -14.89
N PRO A 419 23.33 -0.31 -15.92
CA PRO A 419 23.57 1.09 -16.27
C PRO A 419 22.33 1.90 -16.70
N GLY A 420 21.18 1.25 -16.90
CA GLY A 420 19.91 1.94 -17.13
C GLY A 420 19.22 2.44 -15.85
N ILE A 421 19.70 2.06 -14.65
CA ILE A 421 19.17 2.57 -13.37
C ILE A 421 19.57 4.04 -13.22
N LYS A 422 18.58 4.89 -12.98
CA LYS A 422 18.75 6.34 -12.82
C LYS A 422 19.06 6.68 -11.36
N GLU A 423 19.71 7.82 -11.16
CA GLU A 423 19.97 8.38 -9.84
C GLU A 423 18.68 8.47 -9.00
N GLY A 424 18.72 7.89 -7.79
CA GLY A 424 17.57 7.81 -6.88
C GLY A 424 16.60 6.63 -7.09
N GLU A 425 16.68 5.91 -8.22
CA GLU A 425 15.88 4.70 -8.45
C GLU A 425 16.58 3.42 -7.93
N ASP A 426 17.84 3.50 -7.51
CA ASP A 426 18.61 2.36 -6.96
C ASP A 426 18.22 2.02 -5.51
N LEU A 427 17.99 3.02 -4.64
CA LEU A 427 17.64 2.79 -3.22
C LEU A 427 16.41 1.87 -3.04
N PRO A 428 15.26 2.07 -3.73
CA PRO A 428 14.11 1.20 -3.57
C PRO A 428 14.36 -0.23 -4.09
N LEU A 429 15.15 -0.38 -5.16
CA LEU A 429 15.57 -1.68 -5.69
C LEU A 429 16.49 -2.42 -4.70
N ILE A 430 17.42 -1.72 -4.05
CA ILE A 430 18.28 -2.26 -2.98
C ILE A 430 17.42 -2.74 -1.80
N TRP A 431 16.45 -1.94 -1.34
CA TRP A 431 15.55 -2.32 -0.24
C TRP A 431 14.68 -3.53 -0.59
N ALA A 432 14.18 -3.62 -1.83
CA ALA A 432 13.46 -4.79 -2.32
C ALA A 432 14.34 -6.06 -2.30
N ALA A 433 15.59 -5.93 -2.76
CA ALA A 433 16.56 -7.02 -2.78
C ALA A 433 17.01 -7.46 -1.37
N TYR A 434 17.07 -6.52 -0.42
CA TYR A 434 17.35 -6.77 1.00
C TYR A 434 16.23 -7.59 1.65
N ASN A 435 14.98 -7.14 1.53
CA ASN A 435 13.82 -7.79 2.15
C ASN A 435 13.44 -9.13 1.48
N ALA A 436 13.29 -9.17 0.16
CA ALA A 436 12.88 -10.38 -0.54
C ALA A 436 14.00 -11.45 -0.60
N GLY A 437 15.25 -11.00 -0.45
CA GLY A 437 16.46 -11.77 -0.71
C GLY A 437 16.79 -11.83 -2.21
N PRO A 438 18.09 -11.88 -2.58
CA PRO A 438 18.57 -11.79 -3.97
C PRO A 438 17.94 -12.83 -4.90
N GLY A 439 17.75 -14.07 -4.41
CA GLY A 439 17.14 -15.15 -5.19
C GLY A 439 15.64 -14.98 -5.49
N ASN A 440 14.94 -14.07 -4.81
CA ASN A 440 13.57 -13.70 -5.15
C ASN A 440 13.52 -12.38 -5.94
N PHE A 441 14.40 -11.43 -5.63
CA PHE A 441 14.54 -10.19 -6.39
C PHE A 441 14.95 -10.45 -7.85
N ALA A 442 15.88 -11.37 -8.10
CA ALA A 442 16.24 -11.79 -9.45
C ALA A 442 15.11 -12.51 -10.21
N LYS A 443 14.07 -13.01 -9.50
CA LYS A 443 12.83 -13.49 -10.13
C LYS A 443 11.87 -12.32 -10.39
N MET A 444 11.81 -11.31 -9.51
CA MET A 444 11.02 -10.09 -9.72
C MET A 444 11.52 -9.34 -10.97
N GLN A 445 12.83 -9.17 -11.15
CA GLN A 445 13.43 -8.56 -12.35
C GLN A 445 12.99 -9.33 -13.62
N LYS A 446 13.14 -10.66 -13.62
CA LYS A 446 12.69 -11.53 -14.72
C LYS A 446 11.17 -11.60 -14.90
N ARG A 447 10.38 -11.15 -13.91
CA ARG A 447 8.92 -11.03 -14.00
C ARG A 447 8.54 -9.66 -14.57
N ALA A 448 9.19 -8.58 -14.14
CA ALA A 448 9.05 -7.25 -14.73
C ALA A 448 9.37 -7.28 -16.23
N GLU A 449 10.53 -7.84 -16.61
CA GLU A 449 10.93 -8.06 -18.02
C GLU A 449 9.86 -8.84 -18.83
N LYS A 450 9.20 -9.84 -18.22
CA LYS A 450 8.11 -10.62 -18.84
C LYS A 450 6.76 -9.89 -18.89
N MET A 451 6.56 -8.87 -18.07
CA MET A 451 5.36 -8.03 -18.02
C MET A 451 5.57 -6.71 -18.81
N GLY A 452 6.71 -6.55 -19.50
CA GLY A 452 7.10 -5.32 -20.19
C GLY A 452 7.39 -4.13 -19.26
N LEU A 453 7.50 -4.37 -17.95
CA LEU A 453 7.78 -3.36 -16.92
C LEU A 453 9.28 -3.09 -16.82
N ASP A 454 9.65 -1.85 -16.48
CA ASP A 454 11.06 -1.48 -16.34
C ASP A 454 11.65 -2.04 -15.04
N LYS A 455 12.52 -3.04 -15.16
CA LYS A 455 13.23 -3.66 -14.03
C LYS A 455 14.19 -2.70 -13.29
N ASN A 456 14.52 -1.55 -13.90
CA ASN A 456 15.43 -0.54 -13.37
C ASN A 456 14.69 0.60 -12.65
N VAL A 457 13.36 0.52 -12.54
CA VAL A 457 12.49 1.44 -11.78
C VAL A 457 11.70 0.63 -10.75
N TRP A 458 11.55 1.15 -9.53
CA TRP A 458 10.72 0.46 -8.53
C TRP A 458 9.24 0.80 -8.65
N PHE A 459 8.88 2.05 -8.36
CA PHE A 459 7.49 2.48 -8.21
C PHE A 459 6.71 2.33 -9.52
N GLY A 460 5.53 1.72 -9.45
CA GLY A 460 4.72 1.40 -10.63
C GLY A 460 5.37 0.43 -11.63
N ASN A 461 6.48 -0.24 -11.28
CA ASN A 461 7.20 -1.19 -12.15
C ASN A 461 7.58 -2.47 -11.41
N MET A 462 8.81 -2.57 -10.88
CA MET A 462 9.24 -3.72 -10.06
C MET A 462 8.34 -3.95 -8.84
N GLU A 463 7.74 -2.89 -8.31
CA GLU A 463 6.70 -2.94 -7.28
C GLU A 463 5.51 -3.86 -7.66
N ILE A 464 5.02 -3.77 -8.91
CA ILE A 464 3.93 -4.60 -9.40
C ILE A 464 4.39 -6.06 -9.50
N ALA A 465 5.58 -6.30 -10.06
CA ALA A 465 6.16 -7.62 -10.19
C ALA A 465 6.39 -8.29 -8.81
N ALA A 466 6.82 -7.52 -7.81
CA ALA A 466 6.93 -7.96 -6.42
C ALA A 466 5.56 -8.23 -5.78
N GLY A 467 4.57 -7.35 -5.98
CA GLY A 467 3.20 -7.54 -5.50
C GLY A 467 2.57 -8.82 -6.03
N MET A 468 2.81 -9.15 -7.30
CA MET A 468 2.37 -10.40 -7.92
C MET A 468 3.13 -11.64 -7.41
N GLN A 469 4.44 -11.54 -7.23
CA GLN A 469 5.28 -12.70 -6.90
C GLN A 469 5.29 -13.06 -5.40
N THR A 470 5.33 -12.05 -4.52
CA THR A 470 5.52 -12.20 -3.07
C THR A 470 4.38 -11.59 -2.24
N GLY A 471 3.38 -10.97 -2.88
CA GLY A 471 2.34 -10.25 -2.17
C GLY A 471 2.83 -8.96 -1.51
N ARG A 472 2.17 -8.55 -0.43
CA ARG A 472 2.39 -7.23 0.20
C ARG A 472 3.72 -7.06 0.92
N GLU A 473 4.42 -8.12 1.31
CA GLU A 473 5.55 -8.03 2.26
C GLU A 473 6.65 -7.08 1.76
N THR A 474 7.24 -7.37 0.60
CA THR A 474 8.29 -6.53 0.01
C THR A 474 7.76 -5.18 -0.49
N VAL A 475 6.54 -5.11 -1.00
CA VAL A 475 5.93 -3.85 -1.47
C VAL A 475 5.73 -2.86 -0.31
N GLN A 476 5.12 -3.31 0.77
CA GLN A 476 4.91 -2.49 1.97
C GLN A 476 6.24 -2.16 2.67
N TYR A 477 7.22 -3.07 2.65
CA TYR A 477 8.57 -2.80 3.15
C TYR A 477 9.22 -1.63 2.40
N VAL A 478 9.27 -1.68 1.07
CA VAL A 478 9.95 -0.65 0.27
C VAL A 478 9.22 0.69 0.37
N ALA A 479 7.88 0.70 0.29
CA ALA A 479 7.10 1.92 0.49
C ALA A 479 7.31 2.53 1.90
N ASN A 480 7.39 1.70 2.94
CA ASN A 480 7.68 2.16 4.29
C ASN A 480 9.11 2.72 4.42
N VAL A 481 10.14 2.01 3.94
CA VAL A 481 11.53 2.51 4.00
C VAL A 481 11.66 3.82 3.22
N TYR A 482 11.03 3.95 2.05
CA TYR A 482 11.01 5.20 1.27
C TYR A 482 10.38 6.36 2.05
N LYS A 483 9.22 6.13 2.67
CA LYS A 483 8.53 7.10 3.52
C LYS A 483 9.38 7.50 4.73
N TYR A 484 10.03 6.55 5.41
CA TYR A 484 10.91 6.84 6.55
C TYR A 484 12.19 7.58 6.11
N TYR A 485 12.76 7.23 4.96
CA TYR A 485 13.89 7.94 4.36
C TYR A 485 13.53 9.40 4.08
N LEU A 486 12.44 9.67 3.34
CA LEU A 486 11.96 11.04 3.10
C LEU A 486 11.65 11.79 4.39
N ALA A 487 11.05 11.12 5.38
CA ALA A 487 10.71 11.70 6.67
C ALA A 487 11.96 12.08 7.50
N TYR A 488 13.02 11.27 7.45
CA TYR A 488 14.29 11.56 8.13
C TYR A 488 15.08 12.66 7.40
N THR A 489 15.13 12.62 6.06
CA THR A 489 15.72 13.69 5.23
C THR A 489 15.02 15.03 5.49
N LEU A 490 13.69 15.06 5.53
CA LEU A 490 12.92 16.27 5.84
C LEU A 490 13.18 16.76 7.28
N SER A 491 13.23 15.86 8.27
CA SER A 491 13.57 16.26 9.65
C SER A 491 14.98 16.85 9.74
N GLN A 492 15.96 16.30 9.01
CA GLN A 492 17.33 16.82 8.98
C GLN A 492 17.40 18.19 8.29
N GLN A 493 16.70 18.38 7.18
CA GLN A 493 16.61 19.67 6.48
C GLN A 493 15.99 20.76 7.38
N ILE A 494 14.90 20.44 8.09
CA ILE A 494 14.25 21.34 9.06
C ILE A 494 15.18 21.69 10.23
N GLU A 495 16.02 20.76 10.68
CA GLU A 495 17.00 21.01 11.75
C GLU A 495 18.18 21.86 11.27
N GLN A 496 18.70 21.61 10.07
CA GLN A 496 19.75 22.43 9.47
C GLN A 496 19.27 23.88 9.25
N GLN A 497 18.10 24.07 8.64
CA GLN A 497 17.50 25.40 8.46
C GLN A 497 17.32 26.16 9.78
N LYS A 498 16.98 25.47 10.87
CA LYS A 498 16.89 26.07 12.21
C LYS A 498 18.26 26.45 12.78
N ALA A 499 19.28 25.63 12.57
CA ALA A 499 20.66 25.96 12.96
C ALA A 499 21.18 27.18 12.17
N ASP A 500 20.98 27.20 10.86
CA ASP A 500 21.40 28.32 9.98
C ASP A 500 20.67 29.63 10.36
N ALA A 501 19.38 29.55 10.68
CA ALA A 501 18.56 30.68 11.12
C ALA A 501 18.83 31.14 12.57
N ILE A 502 19.60 30.37 13.35
CA ILE A 502 20.14 30.78 14.66
C ILE A 502 21.52 31.41 14.46
N ALA A 503 22.39 30.80 13.65
CA ALA A 503 23.72 31.33 13.34
C ALA A 503 23.65 32.73 12.70
N THR A 504 22.74 32.94 11.75
CA THR A 504 22.49 34.25 11.11
C THR A 504 21.80 35.29 12.01
N LYS A 505 21.48 34.96 13.26
CA LYS A 505 20.90 35.87 14.27
C LYS A 505 21.85 36.26 15.40
N GLN A 506 23.09 35.76 15.40
CA GLN A 506 24.14 36.31 16.26
C GLN A 506 24.78 37.51 15.55
N PRO A 507 24.79 38.72 16.15
CA PRO A 507 25.54 39.85 15.61
C PRO A 507 27.05 39.61 15.69
N GLU A 508 27.82 40.20 14.77
CA GLU A 508 29.28 40.35 14.90
C GLU A 508 29.62 41.49 15.90
N ASP A 509 29.27 41.30 17.18
CA ASP A 509 29.72 42.15 18.28
C ASP A 509 30.99 41.55 18.91
N SER A 510 32.16 41.92 18.38
CA SER A 510 33.49 41.54 18.91
C SER A 510 34.53 42.66 18.75
#